data_AF-A0AA92TPP2-F1
#
_entry.id   AF-A0AA92TPP2-F1
#
_cell.length_a   1.000
_cell.length_b   1.000
_cell.length_c   1.000
_cell.angle_alpha   90.00
_cell.angle_beta   90.00
_cell.angle_gamma   90.00
#
_symmetry.space_group_name_H-M   'P 1'
#
loop_
_entity.id
_entity.type
_entity.pdbx_description
1 polymer ?
#
loop_
_entity_poly.entity_id
_entity_poly.type
_entity_poly.pdbx_seq_one_letter_code
_entity_poly.pdbx_strand_id
1 'polypeptide(L)'
;MKLKNDMVNLIVRVEHHLCPLYCGVVDRRRIIAFLLLTISELIIIPYHIMLFLVMKESYGLSLCCLHTFVFCLLQFLVWKRKIAFVKGISSLYLLMFAKLALDSVFCINFGLANDNLSVISNLFVVFILAITALSQALYKTCTIITVGMIPMLLIYLFSIPLMSVLFSLKTIFLGFMMLVYVAVYNMSIVTKGLRQPKRMARVENKALNMLADLKDNQPEAAESLMKRLTPDVRQKIITHASEHLFKEELDRVA
;
A
#
# COMPACT_ATOMS: atom_id res chain seq x y z
N MET A 1 11.72 23.75 4.62
CA MET A 1 12.11 22.71 5.60
C MET A 1 11.00 22.39 6.61
N LYS A 2 10.31 23.38 7.19
CA LYS A 2 9.25 23.18 8.20
C LYS A 2 8.09 22.27 7.73
N LEU A 3 7.53 22.55 6.55
CA LEU A 3 6.44 21.76 5.93
C LEU A 3 6.79 20.26 5.75
N LYS A 4 8.04 19.98 5.33
CA LYS A 4 8.54 18.60 5.16
C LYS A 4 8.57 17.87 6.51
N ASN A 5 8.96 18.57 7.58
CA ASN A 5 9.01 18.01 8.92
C ASN A 5 7.60 17.72 9.45
N ASP A 6 6.65 18.63 9.24
CA ASP A 6 5.27 18.50 9.69
C ASP A 6 4.54 17.33 8.98
N MET A 7 4.76 17.17 7.67
CA MET A 7 4.18 16.07 6.90
C MET A 7 4.72 14.71 7.35
N VAL A 8 6.02 14.60 7.62
CA VAL A 8 6.63 13.36 8.14
C VAL A 8 6.10 13.06 9.53
N ASN A 9 5.98 14.06 10.41
CA ASN A 9 5.42 13.88 11.75
C ASN A 9 3.97 13.40 11.70
N LEU A 10 3.16 13.89 10.75
CA LEU A 10 1.79 13.42 10.54
C LEU A 10 1.78 11.94 10.12
N ILE A 11 2.59 11.56 9.13
CA ILE A 11 2.70 10.17 8.65
C ILE A 11 3.11 9.25 9.80
N VAL A 12 4.10 9.65 10.60
CA VAL A 12 4.56 8.89 11.77
C VAL A 12 3.44 8.75 12.82
N ARG A 13 2.65 9.80 13.07
CA ARG A 13 1.51 9.71 14.01
C ARG A 13 0.45 8.71 13.52
N VAL A 14 0.12 8.74 12.22
CA VAL A 14 -0.82 7.80 11.60
C VAL A 14 -0.26 6.37 11.63
N GLU A 15 1.03 6.21 11.38
CA GLU A 15 1.76 4.95 11.48
C GLU A 15 1.60 4.32 12.87
N HIS A 16 1.87 5.08 13.94
CA HIS A 16 1.70 4.60 15.31
C HIS A 16 0.24 4.25 15.65
N HIS A 17 -0.73 5.00 15.11
CA HIS A 17 -2.14 4.72 15.35
C HIS A 17 -2.60 3.42 14.68
N LEU A 18 -2.30 3.25 13.39
CA LEU A 18 -2.79 2.14 12.56
C LEU A 18 -1.94 0.86 12.72
N CYS A 19 -0.66 1.00 13.04
CA CYS A 19 0.30 -0.09 13.19
C CYS A 19 1.13 0.11 14.48
N PRO A 20 0.59 -0.21 15.67
CA PRO A 20 1.25 0.03 16.95
C PRO A 20 2.50 -0.86 17.19
N LEU A 21 2.62 -1.96 16.44
CA LEU A 21 3.77 -2.87 16.48
C LEU A 21 4.67 -2.59 15.28
N TYR A 22 5.77 -1.84 15.49
CA TYR A 22 6.94 -1.62 14.61
C TYR A 22 6.71 -1.81 13.10
N CYS A 23 6.65 -0.70 12.36
CA CYS A 23 6.54 -0.73 10.90
C CYS A 23 7.92 -0.84 10.23
N GLY A 24 8.12 -1.92 9.47
CA GLY A 24 9.22 -1.98 8.51
C GLY A 24 8.99 -1.02 7.34
N VAL A 25 10.00 -0.84 6.47
CA VAL A 25 9.91 0.01 5.27
C VAL A 25 8.67 -0.28 4.41
N VAL A 26 8.26 -1.55 4.33
CA VAL A 26 7.07 -1.99 3.59
C VAL A 26 5.78 -1.47 4.22
N ASP A 27 5.67 -1.46 5.54
CA ASP A 27 4.45 -1.02 6.23
C ASP A 27 4.29 0.51 6.16
N ARG A 28 5.40 1.25 6.26
CA ARG A 28 5.40 2.70 5.99
C ARG A 28 4.94 3.02 4.57
N ARG A 29 5.38 2.26 3.55
CA ARG A 29 4.91 2.42 2.17
C ARG A 29 3.40 2.17 2.06
N ARG A 30 2.86 1.20 2.79
CA ARG A 30 1.41 0.93 2.84
C ARG A 30 0.65 2.10 3.46
N ILE A 31 1.13 2.67 4.57
CA ILE A 31 0.50 3.83 5.22
C ILE A 31 0.48 5.05 4.29
N ILE A 32 1.61 5.34 3.64
CA ILE A 32 1.70 6.45 2.68
C ILE A 32 0.71 6.23 1.53
N ALA A 33 0.67 5.03 0.95
CA ALA A 33 -0.27 4.72 -0.13
C ALA A 33 -1.72 4.82 0.34
N PHE A 34 -2.06 4.32 1.53
CA PHE A 34 -3.40 4.43 2.10
C PHE A 34 -3.84 5.90 2.24
N LEU A 35 -2.97 6.77 2.78
CA LEU A 35 -3.27 8.20 2.92
C LEU A 35 -3.45 8.87 1.55
N LEU A 36 -2.54 8.63 0.61
CA LEU A 36 -2.61 9.23 -0.72
C LEU A 36 -3.86 8.78 -1.48
N LEU A 37 -4.18 7.48 -1.46
CA LEU A 37 -5.41 6.96 -2.09
C LEU A 37 -6.67 7.53 -1.45
N THR A 38 -6.67 7.68 -0.12
CA THR A 38 -7.79 8.28 0.59
C THR A 38 -8.01 9.73 0.16
N ILE A 39 -6.93 10.51 0.07
CA ILE A 39 -6.98 11.91 -0.40
C ILE A 39 -7.45 11.97 -1.87
N SER A 40 -6.90 11.11 -2.73
CA SER A 40 -7.31 11.05 -4.13
C SER A 40 -8.80 10.74 -4.26
N GLU A 41 -9.32 9.75 -3.54
CA GLU A 41 -10.74 9.41 -3.59
C GLU A 41 -11.65 10.51 -3.03
N LEU A 42 -11.21 11.24 -2.00
CA LEU A 42 -11.94 12.41 -1.49
C LEU A 42 -12.12 13.52 -2.54
N ILE A 43 -11.24 13.59 -3.54
CA ILE A 43 -11.33 14.55 -4.65
C ILE A 43 -12.11 13.95 -5.82
N ILE A 44 -11.83 12.69 -6.17
CA ILE A 44 -12.38 12.00 -7.35
C ILE A 44 -13.86 11.67 -7.18
N ILE A 45 -14.31 11.29 -5.98
CA ILE A 45 -15.72 10.94 -5.72
C ILE A 45 -16.64 12.13 -5.98
N PRO A 46 -16.43 13.33 -5.38
CA PRO A 46 -17.26 14.49 -5.68
C PRO A 46 -17.26 14.87 -7.16
N TYR A 47 -16.11 14.74 -7.83
CA TYR A 47 -16.00 14.99 -9.25
C TYR A 47 -16.91 14.05 -10.07
N HIS A 48 -16.90 12.75 -9.80
CA HIS A 48 -17.77 11.78 -10.51
C HIS A 48 -19.25 11.99 -10.19
N ILE A 49 -19.59 12.33 -8.95
CA ILE A 49 -20.98 12.68 -8.58
C ILE A 49 -21.46 13.87 -9.42
N MET A 50 -20.67 14.95 -9.47
CA MET A 50 -20.99 16.12 -10.29
C MET A 50 -21.11 15.78 -11.77
N LEU A 51 -20.18 14.98 -12.29
CA LEU A 51 -20.19 14.54 -13.69
C LEU A 51 -21.48 13.77 -14.03
N PHE A 52 -21.85 12.76 -13.24
CA PHE A 52 -23.06 11.97 -13.50
C PHE A 52 -24.36 12.77 -13.29
N LEU A 53 -24.37 13.74 -12.37
CA LEU A 53 -25.50 14.67 -12.23
C LEU A 53 -25.68 15.55 -13.49
N VAL A 54 -24.58 16.07 -14.05
CA VAL A 54 -24.60 16.87 -15.28
C VAL A 54 -25.04 16.02 -16.47
N MET A 55 -24.56 14.78 -16.57
CA MET A 55 -24.93 13.85 -17.64
C MET A 55 -26.33 13.25 -17.49
N LYS A 56 -27.00 13.46 -16.34
CA LYS A 56 -28.30 12.85 -16.00
C LYS A 56 -28.29 11.31 -16.07
N GLU A 57 -27.14 10.70 -15.80
CA GLU A 57 -26.95 9.24 -15.84
C GLU A 57 -27.19 8.61 -14.46
N SER A 58 -28.40 8.06 -14.27
CA SER A 58 -28.85 7.54 -12.98
C SER A 58 -28.10 6.28 -12.53
N TYR A 59 -27.73 5.40 -13.46
CA TYR A 59 -26.97 4.18 -13.15
C TYR A 59 -25.56 4.49 -12.67
N GLY A 60 -24.85 5.39 -13.36
CA GLY A 60 -23.51 5.85 -12.95
C GLY A 60 -23.54 6.55 -11.59
N LEU A 61 -24.54 7.41 -11.38
CA LEU A 61 -24.74 8.07 -10.08
C LEU A 61 -24.96 7.07 -8.94
N SER A 62 -25.82 6.07 -9.15
CA SER A 62 -26.11 5.03 -8.15
C SER A 62 -24.86 4.23 -7.76
N LEU A 63 -24.05 3.84 -8.75
CA LEU A 63 -22.79 3.14 -8.51
C LEU A 63 -21.74 4.02 -7.81
N CYS A 64 -21.70 5.31 -8.14
CA CYS A 64 -20.82 6.27 -7.45
C CYS A 64 -21.23 6.43 -5.98
N CYS A 65 -22.53 6.51 -5.69
CA CYS A 65 -23.06 6.51 -4.32
C CYS A 65 -22.73 5.22 -3.57
N LEU A 66 -22.91 4.05 -4.21
CA LEU A 66 -22.55 2.76 -3.63
C LEU A 66 -21.04 2.68 -3.33
N HIS A 67 -20.20 3.08 -4.27
CA HIS A 67 -18.75 3.16 -4.08
C HIS A 67 -18.40 4.06 -2.90
N THR A 68 -19.01 5.24 -2.80
CA THR A 68 -18.81 6.19 -1.70
C THR A 68 -19.18 5.57 -0.36
N PHE A 69 -20.32 4.88 -0.29
CA PHE A 69 -20.76 4.19 0.92
C PHE A 69 -19.76 3.10 1.35
N VAL A 70 -19.33 2.24 0.42
CA VAL A 70 -18.36 1.18 0.70
C VAL A 70 -17.00 1.78 1.10
N PHE A 71 -16.56 2.85 0.45
CA PHE A 71 -15.35 3.58 0.79
C PHE A 71 -15.41 4.14 2.21
N CYS A 72 -16.49 4.85 2.57
CA CYS A 72 -16.67 5.40 3.92
C CYS A 72 -16.70 4.30 4.98
N LEU A 73 -17.40 3.19 4.72
CA LEU A 73 -17.43 2.04 5.63
C LEU A 73 -16.02 1.45 5.82
N LEU A 74 -15.27 1.28 4.73
CA LEU A 74 -13.90 0.76 4.78
C LEU A 74 -12.97 1.70 5.55
N GLN A 75 -13.05 3.01 5.30
CA GLN A 75 -12.31 4.02 6.07
C GLN A 75 -12.64 3.88 7.56
N PHE A 76 -13.92 3.85 7.92
CA PHE A 76 -14.34 3.69 9.30
C PHE A 76 -13.77 2.42 9.95
N LEU A 77 -13.83 1.27 9.27
CA LEU A 77 -13.31 0.00 9.77
C LEU A 77 -11.79 0.03 9.98
N VAL A 78 -11.04 0.67 9.07
CA VAL A 78 -9.58 0.83 9.20
C VAL A 78 -9.22 1.77 10.34
N TRP A 79 -9.85 2.94 10.40
CA TRP A 79 -9.56 3.95 11.44
C TRP A 79 -9.94 3.49 12.85
N LYS A 80 -11.02 2.70 12.98
CA LYS A 80 -11.42 2.05 14.24
C LYS A 80 -10.67 0.75 14.52
N ARG A 81 -9.73 0.34 13.65
CA ARG A 81 -8.93 -0.89 13.78
C ARG A 81 -9.78 -2.15 13.94
N LYS A 82 -10.99 -2.16 13.38
CA LYS A 82 -11.88 -3.33 13.35
C LYS A 82 -11.39 -4.39 12.37
N ILE A 83 -10.57 -3.98 11.39
CA ILE A 83 -9.87 -4.86 10.46
C ILE A 83 -8.36 -4.62 10.53
N ALA A 84 -7.57 -5.65 10.28
CA ALA A 84 -6.12 -5.52 10.19
C ALA A 84 -5.75 -4.56 9.05
N PHE A 85 -4.79 -3.65 9.27
CA PHE A 85 -4.42 -2.61 8.30
C PHE A 85 -4.07 -3.19 6.91
N VAL A 86 -3.33 -4.31 6.88
CA VAL A 86 -2.99 -5.03 5.64
C VAL A 86 -4.23 -5.47 4.86
N LYS A 87 -5.29 -5.94 5.56
CA LYS A 87 -6.57 -6.28 4.93
C LYS A 87 -7.33 -5.03 4.49
N GLY A 88 -7.24 -3.94 5.27
CA GLY A 88 -7.83 -2.65 4.95
C GLY A 88 -7.30 -2.05 3.65
N ILE A 89 -5.98 -1.89 3.52
CA ILE A 89 -5.36 -1.38 2.28
C ILE A 89 -5.59 -2.31 1.10
N SER A 90 -5.55 -3.62 1.32
CA SER A 90 -5.87 -4.62 0.30
C SER A 90 -7.29 -4.43 -0.24
N SER A 91 -8.26 -4.27 0.66
CA SER A 91 -9.65 -4.04 0.30
C SER A 91 -9.85 -2.68 -0.39
N LEU A 92 -9.08 -1.66 -0.02
CA LEU A 92 -9.10 -0.37 -0.73
C LEU A 92 -8.62 -0.51 -2.18
N TYR A 93 -7.55 -1.27 -2.42
CA TYR A 93 -7.10 -1.56 -3.79
C TYR A 93 -8.13 -2.34 -4.61
N LEU A 94 -8.81 -3.30 -4.01
CA LEU A 94 -9.87 -4.05 -4.69
C LEU A 94 -11.08 -3.17 -5.01
N LEU A 95 -11.45 -2.26 -4.11
CA LEU A 95 -12.51 -1.28 -4.34
C LEU A 95 -12.17 -0.36 -5.53
N MET A 96 -10.94 0.16 -5.56
CA MET A 96 -10.44 0.98 -6.68
C MET A 96 -10.42 0.21 -8.00
N PHE A 97 -9.96 -1.05 -7.97
CA PHE A 97 -10.00 -1.92 -9.15
C PHE A 97 -11.42 -2.13 -9.65
N ALA A 98 -12.37 -2.42 -8.76
CA ALA A 98 -13.76 -2.61 -9.13
C ALA A 98 -14.37 -1.34 -9.75
N LYS A 99 -14.08 -0.16 -9.17
CA LYS A 99 -14.49 1.13 -9.73
C LYS A 99 -13.97 1.34 -11.14
N LEU A 100 -12.66 1.21 -11.35
CA LEU A 100 -12.02 1.41 -12.66
C LEU A 100 -12.50 0.38 -13.71
N ALA A 101 -12.76 -0.85 -13.30
CA ALA A 101 -13.31 -1.89 -14.17
C ALA A 101 -14.73 -1.54 -14.60
N LEU A 102 -15.58 -1.12 -13.66
CA LEU A 102 -16.94 -0.67 -13.96
C LEU A 102 -16.93 0.58 -14.84
N ASP A 103 -16.13 1.60 -14.50
CA ASP A 103 -16.00 2.83 -15.29
C ASP A 103 -15.59 2.52 -16.74
N SER A 104 -14.71 1.53 -16.94
CA SER A 104 -14.32 1.09 -18.29
C SER A 104 -15.46 0.43 -19.06
N VAL A 105 -16.30 -0.36 -18.39
CA VAL A 105 -17.52 -0.92 -19.00
C VAL A 105 -18.52 0.20 -19.34
N PHE A 106 -18.65 1.21 -18.47
CA PHE A 106 -19.49 2.38 -18.75
C PHE A 106 -18.99 3.18 -19.95
N CYS A 107 -17.69 3.46 -20.04
CA CYS A 107 -17.09 4.15 -21.18
C CYS A 107 -17.33 3.39 -22.50
N ILE A 108 -17.27 2.07 -22.48
CA ILE A 108 -17.51 1.25 -23.69
C ILE A 108 -19.00 1.26 -24.10
N ASN A 109 -19.91 1.16 -23.14
CA ASN A 109 -21.35 0.98 -23.43
C ASN A 109 -22.12 2.29 -23.57
N PHE A 110 -21.73 3.33 -22.83
CA PHE A 110 -22.45 4.60 -22.69
C PHE A 110 -21.57 5.82 -22.98
N GLY A 111 -20.28 5.63 -23.25
CA GLY A 111 -19.38 6.73 -23.58
C GLY A 111 -19.77 7.43 -24.88
N LEU A 112 -19.34 8.68 -25.02
CA LEU A 112 -19.35 9.37 -26.32
C LEU A 112 -18.55 8.56 -27.34
N ALA A 113 -18.95 8.61 -28.62
CA ALA A 113 -18.25 7.92 -29.70
C ALA A 113 -16.74 8.24 -29.64
N ASN A 114 -15.91 7.20 -29.41
CA ASN A 114 -14.45 7.23 -29.23
C ASN A 114 -13.89 7.54 -27.82
N ASP A 115 -14.57 7.20 -26.72
CA ASP A 115 -13.99 7.29 -25.37
C ASP A 115 -12.92 6.22 -25.03
N ASN A 116 -12.07 5.89 -26.01
CA ASN A 116 -10.99 4.91 -25.90
C ASN A 116 -9.91 5.38 -24.92
N LEU A 117 -9.71 6.70 -24.82
CA LEU A 117 -8.70 7.29 -23.94
C LEU A 117 -9.02 7.02 -22.47
N SER A 118 -10.28 7.12 -22.07
CA SER A 118 -10.70 6.85 -20.68
C SER A 118 -10.49 5.38 -20.33
N VAL A 119 -10.83 4.44 -21.22
CA VAL A 119 -10.60 3.01 -20.99
C VAL A 119 -9.12 2.67 -20.87
N ILE A 120 -8.27 3.21 -21.77
CA ILE A 120 -6.81 3.02 -21.70
C ILE A 120 -6.25 3.62 -20.41
N SER A 121 -6.74 4.81 -20.02
CA SER A 121 -6.30 5.49 -18.79
C SER A 121 -6.68 4.67 -17.55
N ASN A 122 -7.90 4.14 -17.49
CA ASN A 122 -8.35 3.27 -16.41
C ASN A 122 -7.48 2.01 -16.32
N LEU A 123 -7.24 1.34 -17.45
CA LEU A 123 -6.38 0.17 -17.52
C LEU A 123 -4.95 0.48 -17.03
N PHE A 124 -4.40 1.63 -17.41
CA PHE A 124 -3.08 2.07 -16.94
C PHE A 124 -3.05 2.31 -15.42
N VAL A 125 -4.10 2.92 -14.86
CA VAL A 125 -4.24 3.07 -13.40
C VAL A 125 -4.34 1.70 -12.72
N VAL A 126 -5.03 0.73 -13.31
CA VAL A 126 -5.08 -0.65 -12.78
C VAL A 126 -3.69 -1.31 -12.80
N PHE A 127 -2.88 -1.12 -13.84
CA PHE A 127 -1.49 -1.57 -13.82
C PHE A 127 -0.69 -0.94 -12.68
N ILE A 128 -0.85 0.37 -12.45
CA ILE A 128 -0.20 1.06 -11.30
C ILE A 128 -0.68 0.45 -9.97
N LEU A 129 -1.97 0.14 -9.82
CA LEU A 129 -2.51 -0.52 -8.62
C LEU A 129 -1.90 -1.91 -8.42
N ALA A 130 -1.76 -2.71 -9.48
CA ALA A 130 -1.14 -4.03 -9.39
C ALA A 130 0.36 -3.94 -9.01
N ILE A 131 1.11 -3.04 -9.65
CA ILE A 131 2.54 -2.80 -9.38
C ILE A 131 2.74 -2.30 -7.95
N THR A 132 1.91 -1.36 -7.49
CA THR A 132 1.98 -0.84 -6.12
C THR A 132 1.63 -1.91 -5.08
N ALA A 133 0.60 -2.72 -5.31
CA ALA A 133 0.27 -3.86 -4.46
C ALA A 133 1.43 -4.86 -4.38
N LEU A 134 2.07 -5.18 -5.51
CA LEU A 134 3.24 -6.07 -5.54
C LEU A 134 4.44 -5.49 -4.79
N SER A 135 4.72 -4.19 -4.99
CA SER A 135 5.82 -3.48 -4.29
C SER A 135 5.63 -3.41 -2.77
N GLN A 136 4.39 -3.54 -2.30
CA GLN A 136 4.00 -3.55 -0.90
C GLN A 136 3.86 -4.97 -0.34
N ALA A 137 4.30 -5.99 -1.09
CA ALA A 137 4.19 -7.40 -0.73
C ALA A 137 2.74 -7.86 -0.44
N LEU A 138 1.75 -7.26 -1.11
CA LEU A 138 0.34 -7.69 -1.08
C LEU A 138 0.07 -8.68 -2.21
N TYR A 139 0.78 -9.81 -2.19
CA TYR A 139 0.79 -10.78 -3.31
C TYR A 139 -0.61 -11.25 -3.69
N LYS A 140 -1.46 -11.61 -2.71
CA LYS A 140 -2.84 -12.05 -2.97
C LYS A 140 -3.66 -10.97 -3.72
N THR A 141 -3.52 -9.71 -3.32
CA THR A 141 -4.21 -8.58 -3.94
C THR A 141 -3.71 -8.31 -5.35
N CYS A 142 -2.38 -8.32 -5.54
CA CYS A 142 -1.78 -8.21 -6.85
C CYS A 142 -2.29 -9.31 -7.79
N THR A 143 -2.33 -10.58 -7.34
CA THR A 143 -2.83 -11.69 -8.15
C THR A 143 -4.29 -11.49 -8.55
N ILE A 144 -5.16 -11.08 -7.61
CA ILE A 144 -6.57 -10.81 -7.91
C ILE A 144 -6.72 -9.71 -8.97
N ILE A 145 -6.00 -8.59 -8.80
CA ILE A 145 -6.03 -7.48 -9.77
C ILE A 145 -5.51 -7.95 -11.13
N THR A 146 -4.38 -8.65 -11.17
CA THR A 146 -3.78 -9.12 -12.43
C THR A 146 -4.68 -10.10 -13.18
N VAL A 147 -5.31 -11.05 -12.48
CA VAL A 147 -6.29 -11.95 -13.09
C VAL A 147 -7.52 -11.18 -13.54
N GLY A 148 -7.99 -10.23 -12.73
CA GLY A 148 -9.13 -9.36 -13.07
C GLY A 148 -8.88 -8.42 -14.25
N MET A 149 -7.63 -8.08 -14.56
CA MET A 149 -7.29 -7.30 -15.76
C MET A 149 -7.52 -8.08 -17.06
N ILE A 150 -7.46 -9.41 -17.05
CA ILE A 150 -7.63 -10.25 -18.24
C ILE A 150 -9.00 -10.01 -18.92
N PRO A 151 -10.14 -10.14 -18.22
CA PRO A 151 -11.44 -9.88 -18.85
C PRO A 151 -11.58 -8.41 -19.29
N MET A 152 -11.03 -7.46 -18.54
CA MET A 152 -11.05 -6.04 -18.90
C MET A 152 -10.30 -5.77 -20.22
N LEU A 153 -9.12 -6.38 -20.37
CA LEU A 153 -8.32 -6.34 -21.60
C LEU A 153 -9.05 -7.00 -22.77
N LEU A 154 -9.66 -8.17 -22.56
CA LEU A 154 -10.41 -8.87 -23.61
C LEU A 154 -11.56 -8.01 -24.11
N ILE A 155 -12.38 -7.45 -23.21
CA ILE A 155 -13.50 -6.57 -23.58
C ILE A 155 -12.97 -5.38 -24.39
N TYR A 156 -11.92 -4.71 -23.91
CA TYR A 156 -11.29 -3.59 -24.62
C TYR A 156 -10.82 -3.96 -26.04
N LEU A 157 -10.19 -5.13 -26.20
CA LEU A 157 -9.70 -5.62 -27.50
C LEU A 157 -10.82 -5.94 -28.49
N PHE A 158 -11.97 -6.42 -28.00
CA PHE A 158 -13.12 -6.74 -28.86
C PHE A 158 -14.01 -5.54 -29.17
N SER A 159 -14.00 -4.51 -28.31
CA SER A 159 -14.89 -3.35 -28.45
C SER A 159 -14.35 -2.23 -29.35
N ILE A 160 -13.07 -2.26 -29.75
CA ILE A 160 -12.40 -1.11 -30.39
C ILE A 160 -11.72 -1.53 -31.71
N PRO A 161 -11.70 -0.66 -32.74
CA PRO A 161 -11.02 -0.94 -33.99
C PRO A 161 -9.52 -1.24 -33.83
N LEU A 162 -9.04 -2.20 -34.64
CA LEU A 162 -7.68 -2.77 -34.58
C LEU A 162 -6.55 -1.72 -34.56
N MET A 163 -6.69 -0.63 -35.32
CA MET A 163 -5.67 0.42 -35.37
C MET A 163 -5.47 1.09 -34.00
N SER A 164 -6.55 1.38 -33.28
CA SER A 164 -6.46 1.98 -31.93
C SER A 164 -5.87 1.00 -30.93
N VAL A 165 -6.20 -0.29 -31.06
CA VAL A 165 -5.61 -1.36 -30.26
C VAL A 165 -4.09 -1.42 -30.44
N LEU A 166 -3.59 -1.40 -31.68
CA LEU A 166 -2.15 -1.45 -31.97
C LEU A 166 -1.39 -0.29 -31.32
N PHE A 167 -1.94 0.93 -31.35
CA PHE A 167 -1.32 2.07 -30.66
C PHE A 167 -1.33 1.95 -29.13
N SER A 168 -2.36 1.32 -28.55
CA SER A 168 -2.47 1.08 -27.11
C SER A 168 -1.64 -0.13 -26.62
N LEU A 169 -1.18 -1.01 -27.51
CA LEU A 169 -0.42 -2.19 -27.13
C LEU A 169 0.90 -1.83 -26.44
N LYS A 170 1.53 -0.70 -26.80
CA LYS A 170 2.76 -0.21 -26.17
C LYS A 170 2.58 0.04 -24.67
N THR A 171 1.44 0.62 -24.27
CA THR A 171 1.17 0.96 -22.86
C THR A 171 0.81 -0.29 -22.07
N ILE A 172 0.08 -1.22 -22.68
CA ILE A 172 -0.22 -2.53 -22.08
C ILE A 172 1.07 -3.32 -21.86
N PHE A 173 1.92 -3.40 -22.87
CA PHE A 173 3.21 -4.08 -22.79
C PHE A 173 4.11 -3.47 -21.71
N LEU A 174 4.23 -2.14 -21.66
CA LEU A 174 4.99 -1.45 -20.62
C LEU A 174 4.46 -1.78 -19.21
N GLY A 175 3.14 -1.81 -19.02
CA GLY A 175 2.51 -2.20 -17.76
C GLY A 175 2.91 -3.62 -17.31
N PHE A 176 2.87 -4.59 -18.22
CA PHE A 176 3.32 -5.95 -17.94
C PHE A 176 4.82 -6.03 -17.64
N MET A 177 5.67 -5.33 -18.40
CA MET A 177 7.12 -5.31 -18.15
C MET A 177 7.44 -4.73 -16.77
N MET A 178 6.71 -3.71 -16.32
CA MET A 178 6.88 -3.15 -14.98
C MET A 178 6.41 -4.10 -13.87
N LEU A 179 5.34 -4.88 -14.10
CA LEU A 179 4.94 -5.94 -13.18
C LEU A 179 6.02 -7.03 -13.06
N VAL A 180 6.56 -7.48 -14.20
CA VAL A 180 7.65 -8.46 -14.24
C VAL A 180 8.89 -7.91 -13.52
N TYR A 181 9.26 -6.66 -13.77
CA TYR A 181 10.37 -5.99 -13.10
C TYR A 181 10.24 -6.04 -11.57
N VAL A 182 9.09 -5.64 -11.02
CA VAL A 182 8.87 -5.68 -9.55
C VAL A 182 8.78 -7.12 -9.04
N ALA A 183 8.21 -8.06 -9.82
CA ALA A 183 8.16 -9.46 -9.46
C ALA A 183 9.56 -10.07 -9.32
N VAL A 184 10.44 -9.83 -10.31
CA VAL A 184 11.84 -10.27 -10.32
C VAL A 184 12.59 -9.67 -9.14
N TYR A 185 12.42 -8.37 -8.88
CA TYR A 185 13.06 -7.70 -7.74
C TYR A 185 12.65 -8.31 -6.40
N ASN A 186 11.40 -8.76 -6.27
CA ASN A 186 10.89 -9.39 -5.06
C ASN A 186 11.25 -10.88 -4.92
N MET A 187 11.91 -11.51 -5.91
CA MET A 187 12.27 -12.91 -5.82
C MET A 187 13.37 -13.16 -4.78
N SER A 188 13.27 -14.30 -4.08
CA SER A 188 14.24 -14.70 -3.04
C SER A 188 15.66 -14.91 -3.58
N ILE A 189 15.79 -15.25 -4.86
CA ILE A 189 17.08 -15.47 -5.54
C ILE A 189 17.82 -14.15 -5.73
N VAL A 190 17.11 -13.12 -6.22
CA VAL A 190 17.65 -11.77 -6.47
C VAL A 190 17.93 -11.05 -5.15
N THR A 191 17.10 -11.29 -4.15
CA THR A 191 17.23 -10.67 -2.82
C THR A 191 18.17 -11.42 -1.88
N LYS A 192 18.74 -12.55 -2.32
CA LYS A 192 19.63 -13.40 -1.52
C LYS A 192 20.92 -12.65 -1.20
N GLY A 193 21.24 -12.52 0.09
CA GLY A 193 22.44 -11.81 0.56
C GLY A 193 22.26 -10.30 0.73
N LEU A 194 21.14 -9.73 0.26
CA LEU A 194 20.77 -8.34 0.54
C LEU A 194 20.06 -8.25 1.90
N ARG A 195 20.29 -7.15 2.63
CA ARG A 195 19.65 -6.90 3.94
C ARG A 195 18.14 -6.82 3.78
N GLN A 196 17.41 -7.77 4.37
CA GLN A 196 15.94 -7.82 4.33
C GLN A 196 15.32 -7.17 5.57
N PRO A 197 14.24 -6.38 5.43
CA PRO A 197 13.66 -5.59 6.53
C PRO A 197 13.03 -6.42 7.66
N LYS A 198 12.84 -7.73 7.47
CA LYS A 198 12.32 -8.65 8.51
C LYS A 198 13.33 -9.65 9.05
N ARG A 199 14.56 -9.64 8.52
CA ARG A 199 15.58 -10.64 8.86
C ARG A 199 16.76 -9.91 9.50
N MET A 200 16.68 -9.72 10.83
CA MET A 200 17.86 -9.31 11.59
C MET A 200 18.96 -10.34 11.33
N ALA A 201 20.17 -9.87 11.05
CA ALA A 201 21.29 -10.77 10.79
C ALA A 201 21.49 -11.68 12.01
N ARG A 202 21.95 -12.92 11.80
CA ARG A 202 22.26 -13.85 12.91
C ARG A 202 23.18 -13.19 13.95
N VAL A 203 24.03 -12.27 13.50
CA VAL A 203 24.92 -11.43 14.32
C VAL A 203 24.16 -10.36 15.10
N GLU A 204 23.17 -9.69 14.51
CA GLU A 204 22.32 -8.69 15.21
C GLU A 204 21.45 -9.36 16.28
N ASN A 205 20.84 -10.52 15.98
CA ASN A 205 20.10 -11.30 16.99
C ASN A 205 21.01 -11.81 18.10
N LYS A 206 22.23 -12.28 17.76
CA LYS A 206 23.19 -12.71 18.78
C LYS A 206 23.66 -11.53 19.63
N ALA A 207 23.86 -10.35 19.05
CA ALA A 207 24.22 -9.14 19.76
C ALA A 207 23.10 -8.66 20.69
N LEU A 208 21.84 -8.69 20.25
CA LEU A 208 20.68 -8.36 21.08
C LEU A 208 20.50 -9.35 22.23
N ASN A 209 20.62 -10.65 21.96
CA ASN A 209 20.55 -11.67 23.02
C ASN A 209 21.70 -11.55 24.02
N MET A 210 22.93 -11.28 23.54
CA MET A 210 24.07 -11.05 24.43
C MET A 210 23.90 -9.76 25.25
N LEU A 211 23.28 -8.71 24.70
CA LEU A 211 22.98 -7.48 25.44
C LEU A 211 21.89 -7.67 26.49
N ALA A 212 20.86 -8.48 26.19
CA ALA A 212 19.83 -8.85 27.16
C ALA A 212 20.44 -9.68 28.31
N ASP A 213 21.25 -10.69 27.97
CA ASP A 213 21.92 -11.57 28.95
C ASP A 213 22.96 -10.83 29.81
N LEU A 214 23.69 -9.86 29.24
CA LEU A 214 24.61 -8.98 29.98
C LEU A 214 23.86 -8.03 30.92
N LYS A 215 22.69 -7.51 30.53
CA LYS A 215 21.86 -6.64 31.37
C LYS A 215 21.36 -7.39 32.60
N ASP A 216 20.93 -8.64 32.44
CA ASP A 216 20.33 -9.42 33.52
C ASP A 216 21.38 -9.98 34.48
N ASN A 217 22.58 -10.33 33.99
CA ASN A 217 23.64 -10.94 34.80
C ASN A 217 24.70 -9.97 35.34
N GLN A 218 25.03 -8.89 34.61
CA GLN A 218 26.11 -7.94 34.98
C GLN A 218 25.76 -6.49 34.60
N PRO A 219 24.86 -5.83 35.36
CA PRO A 219 24.34 -4.51 35.02
C PRO A 219 25.43 -3.42 34.93
N GLU A 220 26.47 -3.48 35.76
CA GLU A 220 27.58 -2.51 35.74
C GLU A 220 28.48 -2.65 34.50
N ALA A 221 28.67 -3.88 34.00
CA ALA A 221 29.42 -4.15 32.78
C ALA A 221 28.63 -3.71 31.53
N ALA A 222 27.31 -3.92 31.54
CA ALA A 222 26.40 -3.42 30.51
C ALA A 222 26.39 -1.88 30.47
N GLU A 223 26.39 -1.21 31.63
CA GLU A 223 26.45 0.25 31.73
C GLU A 223 27.80 0.81 31.26
N SER A 224 28.91 0.13 31.58
CA SER A 224 30.26 0.43 31.09
C SER A 224 30.39 0.31 29.56
N LEU A 225 29.84 -0.76 28.98
CA LEU A 225 29.78 -0.96 27.52
C LEU A 225 28.92 0.10 26.83
N MET A 226 27.76 0.42 27.43
CA MET A 226 26.89 1.52 26.99
C MET A 226 27.63 2.85 27.03
N LYS A 227 28.42 3.13 28.08
CA LYS A 227 29.25 4.33 28.21
C LYS A 227 30.35 4.45 27.15
N ARG A 228 30.81 3.34 26.58
CA ARG A 228 31.81 3.30 25.47
C ARG A 228 31.20 3.43 24.08
N LEU A 229 29.91 3.18 23.93
CA LEU A 229 29.18 3.40 22.68
C LEU A 229 28.97 4.90 22.43
N THR A 230 29.10 5.33 21.18
CA THR A 230 28.79 6.70 20.76
C THR A 230 27.34 7.05 21.13
N PRO A 231 27.06 8.31 21.53
CA PRO A 231 25.76 8.70 22.08
C PRO A 231 24.58 8.36 21.14
N ASP A 232 24.75 8.47 19.83
CA ASP A 232 23.72 8.08 18.84
C ASP A 232 23.38 6.58 18.86
N VAL A 233 24.38 5.72 19.03
CA VAL A 233 24.21 4.26 19.06
C VAL A 233 23.61 3.84 20.40
N ARG A 234 24.04 4.49 21.47
CA ARG A 234 23.49 4.30 22.82
C ARG A 234 22.01 4.68 22.88
N GLN A 235 21.64 5.83 22.31
CA GLN A 235 20.24 6.29 22.26
C GLN A 235 19.37 5.26 21.53
N LYS A 236 19.82 4.77 20.35
CA LYS A 236 19.09 3.74 19.59
C LYS A 236 18.90 2.44 20.35
N ILE A 237 19.93 1.96 21.04
CA ILE A 237 19.84 0.71 21.83
C ILE A 237 18.89 0.90 23.02
N ILE A 238 18.97 2.03 23.74
CA ILE A 238 18.09 2.35 24.87
C ILE A 238 16.64 2.45 24.42
N THR A 239 16.36 3.21 23.36
CA THR A 239 15.00 3.38 22.84
C THR A 239 14.42 2.02 22.43
N HIS A 240 15.20 1.22 21.70
CA HIS A 240 14.74 -0.08 21.20
C HIS A 240 14.56 -1.12 22.32
N ALA A 241 15.35 -1.07 23.39
CA ALA A 241 15.19 -1.93 24.56
C ALA A 241 14.02 -1.49 25.46
N SER A 242 13.82 -0.18 25.64
CA SER A 242 12.70 0.38 26.40
C SER A 242 11.35 0.05 25.74
N GLU A 243 11.28 0.10 24.41
CA GLU A 243 10.11 -0.29 23.64
C GLU A 243 9.82 -1.81 23.70
N HIS A 244 10.86 -2.63 23.89
CA HIS A 244 10.71 -4.09 24.03
C HIS A 244 10.16 -4.45 25.41
N LEU A 245 10.74 -3.88 26.47
CA LEU A 245 10.29 -4.10 27.86
C LEU A 245 8.88 -3.60 28.08
N PHE A 246 8.54 -2.43 27.54
CA PHE A 246 7.19 -1.89 27.63
C PHE A 246 6.16 -2.80 26.97
N LYS A 247 6.53 -3.55 25.92
CA LYS A 247 5.64 -4.54 25.27
C LYS A 247 5.50 -5.83 26.07
N GLU A 248 6.59 -6.36 26.61
CA GLU A 248 6.53 -7.56 27.47
C GLU A 248 5.73 -7.32 28.76
N GLU A 249 5.82 -6.10 29.32
CA GLU A 249 5.08 -5.74 30.53
C GLU A 249 3.59 -5.53 30.24
N LEU A 250 3.26 -5.02 29.05
CA LEU A 250 1.88 -4.95 28.56
C LEU A 250 1.27 -6.34 28.33
N ASP A 251 2.05 -7.29 27.81
CA ASP A 251 1.63 -8.67 27.53
C ASP A 251 1.54 -9.54 28.81
N ARG A 252 2.18 -9.15 29.92
CA ARG A 252 2.06 -9.82 31.22
C ARG A 252 0.86 -9.35 32.06
N VAL A 253 0.33 -8.16 31.75
CA VAL A 253 -0.80 -7.54 32.46
C VAL A 253 -2.13 -7.75 31.71
N ALA A 254 -2.09 -8.19 30.44
CA ALA A 254 -3.24 -8.58 29.63
C ALA A 254 -3.57 -10.08 29.76
#